data_AF-A0A800MSF7-F1
#
_entry.id   AF-A0A800MSF7-F1
#
_cell.length_a   1.000
_cell.length_b   1.000
_cell.length_c   1.000
_cell.angle_alpha   90.00
_cell.angle_beta   90.00
_cell.angle_gamma   90.00
#
_symmetry.space_group_name_H-M   'P 1'
#
loop_
_entity.id
_entity.type
_entity.pdbx_description
1 polymer ?
#
loop_
_entity_poly.entity_id
_entity_poly.type
_entity_poly.pdbx_seq_one_letter_code
_entity_poly.pdbx_strand_id
1 'polypeptide(L)' 'MKLTKWSYMRRNQVKGFFDCFPEANIIFKRIKNYYFIHSVEWGGNPQVIAEQQLEEMEYLLNQEMGFLHGYLQRKSAD' A
#
# COMPACT_ATOMS: atom_id res chain seq x y z
N MET A 1 -5.38 6.59 -8.76
CA MET A 1 -5.44 5.11 -8.66
C MET A 1 -6.60 4.71 -7.75
N LYS A 2 -7.06 3.45 -7.75
CA LYS A 2 -8.07 2.95 -6.80
C LYS A 2 -7.67 1.60 -6.22
N LEU A 3 -7.87 1.42 -4.91
CA LEU A 3 -7.76 0.13 -4.23
C LEU A 3 -9.00 -0.70 -4.61
N THR A 4 -8.81 -1.78 -5.35
CA THR A 4 -9.91 -2.63 -5.81
C THR A 4 -10.25 -3.71 -4.80
N LYS A 5 -9.22 -4.26 -4.16
CA LYS A 5 -9.36 -5.30 -3.14
C LYS A 5 -8.19 -5.26 -2.20
N TRP A 6 -8.41 -5.73 -0.98
CA TRP A 6 -7.35 -6.00 -0.03
C TRP A 6 -7.66 -7.26 0.78
N SER A 7 -6.61 -7.91 1.27
CA SER A 7 -6.71 -9.11 2.11
C SER A 7 -5.66 -9.07 3.21
N TYR A 8 -6.02 -9.47 4.42
CA TYR A 8 -5.04 -9.66 5.49
C TYR A 8 -4.10 -10.83 5.17
N MET A 9 -2.81 -10.62 5.42
CA MET A 9 -1.78 -11.65 5.40
C MET A 9 -1.26 -11.91 6.82
N ARG A 10 -0.42 -12.94 6.95
CA ARG A 10 0.24 -13.25 8.24
C ARG A 10 1.19 -12.12 8.65
N ARG A 11 1.54 -12.04 9.95
CA ARG A 11 2.54 -11.10 10.50
C ARG A 11 2.24 -9.60 10.26
N ASN A 12 0.99 -9.17 10.43
CA ASN A 12 0.56 -7.77 10.26
C ASN A 12 0.84 -7.20 8.85
N GLN A 13 0.81 -8.07 7.85
CA GLN A 13 0.89 -7.68 6.46
C GLN A 13 -0.51 -7.64 5.85
N VAL A 14 -0.68 -6.79 4.85
CA VAL A 14 -1.90 -6.67 4.06
C VAL A 14 -1.50 -6.72 2.60
N LYS A 15 -2.22 -7.51 1.83
CA LYS A 15 -2.08 -7.55 0.37
C LYS A 15 -3.11 -6.62 -0.23
N GLY A 16 -2.69 -5.60 -0.97
CA GLY A 16 -3.57 -4.70 -1.72
C GLY A 16 -3.47 -4.95 -3.21
N PHE A 17 -4.62 -4.82 -3.89
CA PHE A 17 -4.78 -4.91 -5.33
C PHE A 17 -5.29 -3.56 -5.83
N PHE A 18 -4.70 -3.08 -6.93
CA PHE A 18 -5.01 -1.78 -7.50
C PHE A 18 -5.40 -1.91 -8.96
N ASP A 19 -6.35 -1.09 -9.39
CA ASP A 19 -6.86 -1.10 -10.78
C ASP A 19 -5.76 -0.83 -11.81
N CYS A 20 -4.79 0.03 -11.48
CA CYS A 20 -3.67 0.37 -12.34
C CYS A 20 -2.66 -0.78 -12.50
N PHE A 21 -2.62 -1.71 -11.55
CA PHE A 21 -1.67 -2.82 -11.50
C PHE A 21 -2.36 -4.13 -11.11
N PRO A 22 -3.20 -4.70 -12.00
CA PRO A 22 -3.99 -5.89 -11.70
C PRO A 22 -3.13 -7.15 -11.50
N GLU A 23 -1.96 -7.21 -12.13
CA GLU A 23 -1.01 -8.32 -12.01
C GLU A 23 0.01 -8.13 -10.87
N ALA A 24 -0.04 -6.97 -10.20
CA ALA A 24 0.82 -6.67 -9.05
C ALA A 24 0.10 -6.97 -7.74
N ASN A 25 0.85 -7.57 -6.85
CA ASN A 25 0.48 -7.87 -5.49
C ASN A 25 1.25 -6.92 -4.57
N ILE A 26 0.60 -5.85 -4.12
CA ILE A 26 1.26 -4.88 -3.25
C ILE A 26 1.20 -5.39 -1.81
N ILE A 27 2.35 -5.70 -1.23
CA ILE A 27 2.44 -6.16 0.15
C ILE A 27 2.74 -4.98 1.05
N PHE A 28 1.78 -4.66 1.90
CA PHE A 28 1.91 -3.64 2.93
C PHE A 28 2.26 -4.28 4.25
N LYS A 29 3.08 -3.60 5.04
CA LYS A 29 3.40 -3.99 6.42
C LYS A 29 2.97 -2.87 7.36
N ARG A 30 2.33 -3.25 8.46
CA ARG A 30 2.01 -2.29 9.51
C ARG A 30 3.28 -1.86 10.25
N ILE A 31 3.50 -0.56 10.33
CA ILE A 31 4.53 0.09 11.13
C ILE A 31 3.81 0.95 12.16
N LYS A 32 3.74 0.47 13.40
CA LYS A 32 3.02 1.11 14.51
C LYS A 32 1.53 1.39 14.14
N ASN A 33 1.24 2.61 13.71
CA ASN A 33 -0.10 3.14 13.46
C ASN A 33 -0.38 3.48 11.99
N TYR A 34 0.42 2.96 11.05
CA TYR A 34 0.15 3.06 9.62
C TYR A 34 0.68 1.84 8.87
N TYR A 35 0.21 1.66 7.65
CA TYR A 35 0.71 0.68 6.69
C TYR A 35 1.67 1.35 5.71
N PHE A 36 2.75 0.65 5.39
CA PHE A 36 3.75 1.08 4.40
C PHE A 36 3.99 -0.05 3.40
N ILE A 37 4.29 0.28 2.14
CA ILE A 37 4.62 -0.70 1.12
C ILE A 37 5.94 -1.38 1.51
N HIS A 38 5.88 -2.68 1.77
CA HIS A 38 7.05 -3.46 2.11
C HIS A 38 7.71 -4.06 0.87
N SER A 39 6.90 -4.59 -0.03
CA SER A 39 7.36 -5.25 -1.25
C SER A 39 6.23 -5.28 -2.28
N VAL A 40 6.60 -5.37 -3.55
CA VAL A 40 5.66 -5.57 -4.66
C VAL A 40 6.01 -6.88 -5.33
N GLU A 41 5.07 -7.82 -5.33
CA GLU A 41 5.23 -9.10 -6.02
C GLU A 41 4.49 -9.02 -7.36
N TRP A 42 5.19 -9.28 -8.46
CA TRP A 42 4.60 -9.28 -9.80
C TRP A 42 4.37 -10.72 -10.26
N GLY A 43 3.19 -10.99 -10.82
CA GLY A 43 2.92 -12.28 -11.48
C GLY A 43 3.56 -12.39 -12.87
N GLY A 44 3.98 -11.26 -13.45
CA GLY A 44 4.54 -11.16 -14.80
C GLY A 44 5.66 -10.13 -14.87
N ASN A 45 5.66 -9.32 -15.92
CA ASN A 45 6.74 -8.36 -16.15
C ASN A 45 6.63 -7.16 -15.18
N PRO A 46 7.65 -6.88 -14.35
CA PRO A 46 7.59 -5.78 -13.40
C PRO A 46 7.49 -4.45 -14.15
N GLN A 47 6.49 -3.63 -13.78
CA GLN A 47 6.39 -2.27 -14.28
C GLN A 47 7.07 -1.30 -13.32
N VAL A 48 7.57 -0.19 -13.89
CA VAL A 48 8.12 0.90 -13.09
C VAL A 48 6.94 1.61 -12.41
N ILE A 49 6.92 1.57 -11.08
CA ILE A 49 5.95 2.32 -10.28
C ILE A 49 6.63 3.64 -9.88
N ALA A 50 6.00 4.77 -10.22
CA ALA A 50 6.50 6.07 -9.80
C ALA A 50 6.34 6.26 -8.28
N GLU A 51 7.20 7.07 -7.66
CA GLU A 51 7.13 7.35 -6.21
C GLU A 51 5.75 7.90 -5.81
N GLN A 52 5.19 8.81 -6.61
CA GLN A 52 3.85 9.36 -6.42
C GLN A 52 2.75 8.28 -6.43
N GLN A 53 2.92 7.23 -7.24
CA GLN A 53 1.99 6.11 -7.28
C GLN A 53 2.10 5.23 -6.02
N LEU A 54 3.32 5.02 -5.52
CA LEU A 54 3.54 4.30 -4.25
C LEU A 54 2.90 5.07 -3.08
N GLU A 55 3.09 6.38 -3.00
CA GLU A 55 2.46 7.22 -1.98
C GLU A 55 0.94 7.18 -2.08
N GLU A 56 0.38 7.24 -3.29
CA GLU A 56 -1.07 7.15 -3.51
C GLU A 56 -1.63 5.79 -3.06
N MET A 57 -0.93 4.69 -3.34
CA MET A 57 -1.31 3.35 -2.88
C MET A 57 -1.35 3.24 -1.35
N GLU A 58 -0.34 3.79 -0.68
CA GLU A 58 -0.26 3.83 0.78
C GLU A 58 -1.38 4.66 1.38
N TYR A 59 -1.61 5.84 0.83
CA TYR A 59 -2.69 6.72 1.24
C TYR A 59 -4.04 6.00 1.15
N LEU A 60 -4.34 5.37 0.01
CA LEU A 60 -5.60 4.67 -0.22
C LEU A 60 -5.82 3.52 0.77
N LEU A 61 -4.80 2.70 1.01
CA LEU A 61 -4.93 1.61 1.98
C LEU A 61 -5.10 2.11 3.41
N ASN A 62 -4.31 3.11 3.81
CA ASN A 62 -4.41 3.68 5.16
C ASN A 62 -5.75 4.39 5.37
N GLN A 63 -6.32 5.01 4.35
CA GLN A 63 -7.66 5.58 4.38
C GLN A 63 -8.71 4.49 4.60
N GLU A 64 -8.68 3.42 3.80
CA GLU A 64 -9.64 2.30 3.89
C GLU A 64 -9.58 1.60 5.25
N MET A 65 -8.38 1.47 5.82
CA MET A 65 -8.14 0.76 7.09
C MET A 65 -8.25 1.66 8.33
N GLY A 66 -8.51 2.96 8.17
CA GLY A 66 -8.62 3.91 9.29
C GLY A 66 -7.29 4.31 9.94
N PHE A 67 -6.16 4.11 9.27
CA PHE A 67 -4.81 4.46 9.74
C PHE A 67 -4.21 5.70 9.06
N LEU A 68 -5.00 6.41 8.25
CA LEU A 68 -4.55 7.58 7.50
C LEU A 68 -3.93 8.66 8.39
N HIS A 69 -4.48 8.88 9.58
CA HIS A 69 -3.94 9.87 10.51
C HIS A 69 -2.49 9.53 10.91
N GLY A 70 -2.20 8.26 11.23
CA GLY A 70 -0.84 7.83 11.54
C GLY A 70 0.12 7.97 10.37
N TYR A 71 -0.35 7.76 9.15
CA TYR A 71 0.44 7.94 7.93
C TYR A 71 0.78 9.42 7.69
N LEU A 72 -0.21 10.32 7.81
CA LEU A 72 -0.02 11.75 7.62
C LEU A 72 0.91 12.36 8.68
N GLN A 73 0.81 11.95 9.94
CA GLN A 73 1.71 12.41 11.00
C GLN A 73 3.18 12.12 10.71
N ARG A 74 3.49 10.99 10.06
CA ARG A 74 4.85 10.71 9.59
C ARG A 74 5.28 11.74 8.54
N LYS A 75 4.42 12.01 7.56
CA LYS A 75 4.74 12.91 6.44
C LYS A 75 4.91 14.36 6.88
N SER A 76 4.23 14.77 7.96
CA SER A 76 4.40 16.09 8.56
C SER A 76 5.68 16.24 9.41
N ALA A 77 6.38 15.15 9.71
CA ALA A 77 7.59 15.14 10.52
C ALA A 77 8.89 15.05 9.70
N ASP A 78 8.78 14.94 8.37
CA ASP A 78 9.87 14.99 7.38
C ASP A 78 9.91 16.37 6.71
#